data_AF-A0A8K1FXH1-F1
#
_entry.id   AF-A0A8K1FXH1-F1
#
_cell.length_a   1.000
_cell.length_b   1.000
_cell.length_c   1.000
_cell.angle_alpha   90.00
_cell.angle_beta   90.00
_cell.angle_gamma   90.00
#
_symmetry.space_group_name_H-M   'P 1'
#
loop_
_entity.id
_entity.type
_entity.pdbx_description
1 polymer ?
#
loop_
_entity_poly.entity_id
_entity_poly.type
_entity_poly.pdbx_seq_one_letter_code
_entity_poly.pdbx_strand_id
1 'polypeptide(L)'
;MLLEGDTVTLRCWVMWDMSVTRVRFYQDKKDLGQPLIGTELSLSPLQLNHSGHYHCRGLVDSKVSQRWQDSVPVTVTVHGEHPTSHTSTPPQPLSRALGSPWPPIPLSFPELFMVPVLEGPSKPIEESPLNLSCLSTPSPLRPPAPLLHLFYRDRQLVGGPQGSPQLLVPAVGVSHSGNYSCQVHSEGGNVQKGKARLRVTVH
;
A
#
# COMPACT_ATOMS: atom_id res chain seq x y z
N MET A 1 14.89 -0.11 8.74
CA MET A 1 15.19 0.15 10.17
C MET A 1 15.48 1.64 10.26
N LEU A 2 14.79 2.37 11.13
CA LEU A 2 15.03 3.81 11.33
C LEU A 2 15.92 4.00 12.56
N LEU A 3 16.95 4.81 12.45
CA LEU A 3 17.91 5.11 13.50
C LEU A 3 17.71 6.53 14.05
N GLU A 4 18.24 6.83 15.23
CA GLU A 4 18.33 8.22 15.70
C GLU A 4 19.15 9.07 14.72
N GLY A 5 18.67 10.28 14.42
CA GLY A 5 19.25 11.15 13.39
C GLY A 5 18.70 10.96 11.98
N ASP A 6 18.02 9.84 11.69
CA ASP A 6 17.34 9.65 10.39
C ASP A 6 16.23 10.69 10.17
N THR A 7 15.80 10.83 8.93
CA THR A 7 14.61 11.62 8.56
C THR A 7 13.57 10.70 7.97
N VAL A 8 12.33 10.81 8.47
CA VAL A 8 11.18 10.10 7.88
C VAL A 8 10.08 11.10 7.55
N THR A 9 9.45 10.91 6.40
CA THR A 9 8.32 11.73 5.96
C THR A 9 7.08 10.87 5.86
N LEU A 10 6.05 11.20 6.62
CA LEU A 10 4.74 10.57 6.59
C LEU A 10 3.85 11.33 5.62
N ARG A 11 3.22 10.64 4.67
CA ARG A 11 2.32 11.26 3.70
C ARG A 11 0.88 10.77 3.91
N CYS A 12 -0.02 11.71 4.10
CA CYS A 12 -1.46 11.49 4.19
C CYS A 12 -2.09 11.68 2.81
N TRP A 13 -2.67 10.63 2.25
CA TRP A 13 -3.31 10.67 0.95
C TRP A 13 -4.62 9.89 1.00
N VAL A 14 -5.53 10.23 0.10
CA VAL A 14 -6.80 9.51 -0.07
C VAL A 14 -6.73 8.79 -1.40
N MET A 15 -7.23 7.55 -1.43
CA MET A 15 -7.31 6.80 -2.68
C MET A 15 -8.32 7.46 -3.63
N TRP A 16 -8.07 7.41 -4.95
CA TRP A 16 -8.85 8.02 -6.06
C TRP A 16 -8.51 9.49 -6.39
N ASP A 17 -9.15 10.05 -7.43
CA ASP A 17 -9.00 11.44 -7.92
C ASP A 17 -9.65 12.48 -6.98
N MET A 18 -9.48 12.29 -5.67
CA MET A 18 -9.99 13.17 -4.62
C MET A 18 -8.83 13.86 -3.91
N SER A 19 -8.94 15.17 -3.72
CA SER A 19 -7.93 15.96 -3.03
C SER A 19 -8.24 16.09 -1.54
N VAL A 20 -7.22 15.93 -0.71
CA VAL A 20 -7.28 16.30 0.70
C VAL A 20 -6.83 17.76 0.82
N THR A 21 -7.70 18.63 1.31
CA THR A 21 -7.40 20.08 1.38
C THR A 21 -6.80 20.48 2.73
N ARG A 22 -7.02 19.67 3.78
CA ARG A 22 -6.54 19.94 5.13
C ARG A 22 -6.26 18.63 5.87
N VAL A 23 -5.07 18.49 6.45
CA VAL A 23 -4.61 17.27 7.14
C VAL A 23 -4.18 17.57 8.57
N ARG A 24 -4.44 16.64 9.49
CA ARG A 24 -3.84 16.57 10.83
C ARG A 24 -3.18 15.23 11.04
N PHE A 25 -2.07 15.20 11.76
CA PHE A 25 -1.38 13.97 12.13
C PHE A 25 -1.46 13.75 13.63
N TYR A 26 -1.51 12.49 14.01
CA TYR A 26 -1.62 12.05 15.40
C TYR A 26 -0.59 10.95 15.66
N GLN A 27 0.09 11.01 16.81
CA GLN A 27 0.95 9.95 17.34
C GLN A 27 0.33 9.44 18.64
N ASP A 28 0.00 8.16 18.72
CA ASP A 28 -0.59 7.53 19.91
C ASP A 28 -1.79 8.33 20.48
N LYS A 29 -2.63 8.84 19.56
CA LYS A 29 -3.81 9.71 19.80
C LYS A 29 -3.50 11.16 20.17
N LYS A 30 -2.24 11.54 20.33
CA LYS A 30 -1.82 12.94 20.54
C LYS A 30 -1.78 13.67 19.20
N ASP A 31 -2.48 14.80 19.11
CA ASP A 31 -2.41 15.70 17.95
C ASP A 31 -1.00 16.32 17.87
N LEU A 32 -0.35 16.17 16.71
CA LEU A 32 1.02 16.62 16.47
C LEU A 32 1.12 18.08 16.02
N GLY A 33 -0.01 18.79 15.84
CA GLY A 33 0.01 20.24 15.68
C GLY A 33 -1.01 20.80 14.70
N GLN A 34 -0.74 22.03 14.25
CA GLN A 34 -1.65 22.76 13.38
C GLN A 34 -1.79 22.07 12.02
N PRO A 35 -2.96 22.19 11.37
CA PRO A 35 -3.16 21.60 10.05
C PRO A 35 -2.11 22.14 9.08
N LEU A 36 -1.27 21.25 8.57
CA LEU A 36 -0.17 21.62 7.69
C LEU A 36 -0.73 22.06 6.34
N ILE A 37 -0.12 23.07 5.74
CA ILE A 37 -0.36 23.45 4.34
C ILE A 37 0.40 22.40 3.50
N GLY A 38 -0.22 21.23 3.36
CA GLY A 38 0.39 20.07 2.72
C GLY A 38 -0.18 18.74 3.21
N THR A 39 0.23 17.67 2.55
CA THR A 39 -0.18 16.29 2.88
C THR A 39 0.87 15.53 3.67
N GLU A 40 1.97 16.16 4.04
CA GLU A 40 3.18 15.49 4.52
C GLU A 40 3.62 16.03 5.88
N LEU A 41 4.14 15.13 6.74
CA LEU A 41 4.76 15.44 8.01
C LEU A 41 6.19 14.88 7.99
N SER A 42 7.19 15.75 8.14
CA SER A 42 8.58 15.33 8.25
C SER A 42 9.00 15.28 9.73
N LEU A 43 9.49 14.12 10.16
CA LEU A 43 10.12 13.93 11.46
C LEU A 43 11.64 13.92 11.24
N SER A 44 12.28 15.03 11.61
CA SER A 44 13.72 15.20 11.47
C SER A 44 14.27 16.16 12.52
N PRO A 45 15.36 15.80 13.24
CA PRO A 45 15.98 14.48 13.30
C PRO A 45 15.11 13.48 14.09
N LEU A 46 15.13 12.20 13.70
CA LEU A 46 14.47 11.15 14.47
C LEU A 46 15.15 10.96 15.83
N GLN A 47 14.31 10.65 16.82
CA GLN A 47 14.65 10.47 18.23
C GLN A 47 13.87 9.25 18.71
N LEU A 48 14.33 8.58 19.76
CA LEU A 48 13.61 7.42 20.33
C LEU A 48 12.14 7.71 20.65
N ASN A 49 11.80 8.94 21.07
CA ASN A 49 10.44 9.37 21.39
C ASN A 49 9.51 9.55 20.17
N HIS A 50 10.05 9.52 18.95
CA HIS A 50 9.28 9.52 17.70
C HIS A 50 8.79 8.11 17.35
N SER A 51 9.10 7.10 18.16
CA SER A 51 8.49 5.79 18.03
C SER A 51 7.03 5.84 18.48
N GLY A 52 6.11 5.22 17.73
CA GLY A 52 4.68 5.24 18.07
C GLY A 52 3.76 4.88 16.91
N HIS A 53 2.44 4.99 17.15
CA HIS A 53 1.40 4.71 16.15
C HIS A 53 0.88 6.01 15.55
N TYR A 54 1.20 6.24 14.28
CA TYR A 54 0.85 7.43 13.55
C TYR A 54 -0.40 7.23 12.69
N HIS A 55 -1.37 8.13 12.77
CA HIS A 55 -2.47 8.20 11.81
C HIS A 55 -2.70 9.65 11.39
N CYS A 56 -3.36 9.85 10.25
CA CYS A 56 -3.76 11.16 9.80
C CYS A 56 -5.27 11.28 9.68
N ARG A 57 -5.78 12.50 9.84
CA ARG A 57 -7.17 12.86 9.59
C ARG A 57 -7.22 13.93 8.53
N GLY A 58 -7.88 13.63 7.41
CA GLY A 58 -7.95 14.50 6.24
C GLY A 58 -9.37 14.98 5.95
N LEU A 59 -9.52 16.25 5.56
CA LEU A 59 -10.77 16.78 5.00
C LEU A 59 -10.84 16.41 3.52
N VAL A 60 -11.77 15.53 3.17
CA VAL A 60 -11.95 15.04 1.80
C VAL A 60 -13.03 15.85 1.13
N ASP A 61 -12.68 16.46 0.00
CA ASP A 61 -13.62 17.20 -0.82
C ASP A 61 -14.26 16.28 -1.86
N SER A 62 -15.58 16.13 -1.79
CA SER A 62 -16.37 15.46 -2.82
C SER A 62 -17.39 16.46 -3.35
N LYS A 63 -17.79 16.36 -4.63
CA LYS A 63 -18.74 17.28 -5.30
C LYS A 63 -20.10 17.46 -4.59
N VAL A 64 -20.37 16.72 -3.51
CA VAL A 64 -21.61 16.69 -2.75
C VAL A 64 -21.40 16.95 -1.24
N SER A 65 -20.18 16.76 -0.68
CA SER A 65 -19.93 16.92 0.76
C SER A 65 -18.44 17.05 1.13
N GLN A 66 -18.16 17.75 2.23
CA GLN A 66 -16.83 17.74 2.86
C GLN A 66 -16.87 16.90 4.13
N ARG A 67 -16.06 15.85 4.18
CA ARG A 67 -16.05 14.91 5.31
C ARG A 67 -14.64 14.65 5.81
N TRP A 68 -14.46 14.71 7.12
CA TRP A 68 -13.24 14.28 7.77
C TRP A 68 -13.17 12.75 7.76
N GLN A 69 -12.03 12.21 7.31
CA GLN A 69 -11.75 10.78 7.31
C GLN A 69 -10.42 10.51 8.01
N ASP A 70 -10.42 9.49 8.85
CA ASP A 70 -9.28 9.01 9.60
C ASP A 70 -8.59 7.87 8.82
N SER A 71 -7.26 7.91 8.76
CA SER A 71 -6.47 6.86 8.15
C SER A 71 -6.33 5.66 9.07
N VAL A 72 -5.93 4.52 8.50
CA VAL A 72 -5.36 3.43 9.29
C VAL A 72 -4.05 3.90 9.94
N PRO A 73 -3.71 3.42 11.15
CA PRO A 73 -2.45 3.76 11.81
C PRO A 73 -1.26 3.02 11.18
N VAL A 74 -0.09 3.65 11.23
CA VAL A 74 1.21 3.13 10.81
C VAL A 74 2.17 3.21 11.99
N THR A 75 2.94 2.15 12.23
CA THR A 75 3.92 2.13 13.32
C THR A 75 5.26 2.65 12.81
N VAL A 76 5.83 3.61 13.54
CA VAL A 76 7.21 4.08 13.37
C VAL A 76 8.01 3.57 14.55
N THR A 77 9.14 2.93 14.28
CA THR A 77 10.07 2.41 15.30
C THR A 77 11.47 2.94 15.03
N VAL A 78 11.97 3.74 15.97
CA VAL A 78 13.31 4.32 15.94
C VAL A 78 14.20 3.52 16.88
N HIS A 79 15.37 3.13 16.40
CA HIS A 79 16.38 2.43 17.19
C HIS A 79 17.50 3.40 17.55
N GLY A 80 17.97 3.33 18.79
CA GLY A 80 19.18 4.05 19.20
C GLY A 80 20.41 3.38 18.60
N GLU A 81 21.39 4.17 18.18
CA GLU A 81 22.73 3.62 17.98
C GLU A 81 23.22 3.10 19.35
N HIS A 82 23.55 1.82 19.42
CA HIS A 82 24.20 1.26 20.60
C HIS A 82 25.56 1.95 20.75
N PRO A 83 25.85 2.62 21.87
CA PRO A 83 27.14 3.27 22.05
C PRO A 83 28.19 2.18 22.27
N THR A 84 28.91 1.80 21.21
CA THR A 84 30.25 1.23 21.42
C THR A 84 31.10 2.33 22.04
N SER A 85 31.30 2.17 23.34
CA SER A 85 32.14 2.97 24.22
C SER A 85 33.53 3.20 23.63
N HIS A 86 33.79 4.42 23.14
CA HIS A 86 35.15 4.94 23.09
C HIS A 86 35.15 6.41 23.54
N THR A 87 35.52 6.55 24.81
CA THR A 87 36.43 7.54 25.37
C THR A 87 36.14 9.03 25.18
N SER A 88 35.89 9.66 26.33
CA SER A 88 35.84 11.09 26.62
C SER A 88 36.89 11.97 25.92
N THR A 89 36.44 13.01 25.20
CA THR A 89 37.15 14.32 25.17
C THR A 89 36.24 15.44 24.66
N PRO A 90 36.11 16.58 25.39
CA PRO A 90 35.67 17.85 24.80
C PRO A 90 36.68 19.00 25.04
N PRO A 91 36.56 20.17 24.37
CA PRO A 91 36.12 20.41 22.99
C PRO A 91 37.07 21.38 22.23
N GLN A 92 37.01 21.44 20.89
CA GLN A 92 37.38 22.66 20.16
C GLN A 92 36.41 22.93 18.99
N PRO A 93 36.04 24.20 18.74
CA PRO A 93 35.09 24.56 17.70
C PRO A 93 35.80 24.97 16.41
N LEU A 94 35.38 24.45 15.26
CA LEU A 94 35.68 25.07 13.97
C LEU A 94 34.52 24.94 12.98
N SER A 95 33.89 26.09 12.79
CA SER A 95 33.45 26.70 11.53
C SER A 95 32.60 25.89 10.53
N ARG A 96 31.34 26.35 10.44
CA ARG A 96 30.63 26.72 9.20
C ARG A 96 30.73 25.76 8.01
N ALA A 97 29.68 24.95 7.92
CA ALA A 97 28.92 24.59 6.72
C ALA A 97 29.44 25.08 5.36
N LEU A 98 29.72 24.12 4.48
CA LEU A 98 29.29 24.17 3.09
C LEU A 98 29.09 22.73 2.57
N GLY A 99 28.01 22.09 3.02
CA GLY A 99 27.56 20.81 2.48
C GLY A 99 26.35 21.03 1.59
N SER A 100 26.58 21.05 0.29
CA SER A 100 25.54 21.13 -0.75
C SER A 100 24.43 20.10 -0.52
N PRO A 101 23.14 20.43 -0.72
CA PRO A 101 22.08 19.45 -0.60
C PRO A 101 22.16 18.49 -1.79
N TRP A 102 22.62 17.27 -1.57
CA TRP A 102 22.28 16.19 -2.50
C TRP A 102 20.76 16.01 -2.44
N PRO A 103 20.05 16.02 -3.58
CA PRO A 103 18.62 15.72 -3.56
C PRO A 103 18.43 14.32 -2.96
N PRO A 104 17.46 14.13 -2.05
CA PRO A 104 17.18 12.82 -1.50
C PRO A 104 16.88 11.87 -2.65
N ILE A 105 17.60 10.76 -2.70
CA ILE A 105 17.29 9.65 -3.60
C ILE A 105 15.85 9.26 -3.27
N PRO A 106 14.89 9.37 -4.21
CA PRO A 106 13.54 8.93 -3.94
C PRO A 106 13.60 7.43 -3.72
N LEU A 107 13.47 7.01 -2.46
CA LEU A 107 13.13 5.64 -2.12
C LEU A 107 11.73 5.42 -2.67
N SER A 108 11.65 4.93 -3.90
CA SER A 108 10.44 4.35 -4.45
C SER A 108 10.10 3.16 -3.58
N PHE A 109 9.20 3.35 -2.61
CA PHE A 109 8.54 2.26 -1.96
C PHE A 109 7.65 1.63 -3.04
N PRO A 110 7.92 0.41 -3.54
CA PRO A 110 6.93 -0.25 -4.36
C PRO A 110 5.73 -0.45 -3.45
N GLU A 111 4.65 0.24 -3.78
CA GLU A 111 3.35 0.12 -3.14
C GLU A 111 3.11 -1.34 -2.72
N LEU A 112 2.99 -1.57 -1.42
CA LEU A 112 2.46 -2.81 -0.86
C LEU A 112 0.95 -2.92 -1.14
N PHE A 113 0.55 -2.70 -2.39
CA PHE A 113 -0.72 -3.15 -2.91
C PHE A 113 -0.62 -4.66 -3.11
N MET A 114 -1.67 -5.38 -2.72
CA MET A 114 -1.87 -6.73 -3.22
C MET A 114 -2.03 -6.62 -4.74
N VAL A 115 -0.98 -6.92 -5.50
CA VAL A 115 -1.11 -7.14 -6.94
C VAL A 115 -1.44 -8.62 -7.09
N PRO A 116 -2.73 -9.01 -7.24
CA PRO A 116 -3.03 -10.37 -7.61
C PRO A 116 -2.39 -10.67 -8.96
N VAL A 117 -1.99 -11.93 -9.14
CA VAL A 117 -1.52 -12.48 -10.41
C VAL A 117 -2.54 -13.52 -10.85
N LEU A 118 -2.90 -13.51 -12.13
CA LEU A 118 -3.86 -14.44 -12.71
C LEU A 118 -3.06 -15.40 -13.58
N GLU A 119 -2.94 -16.62 -13.11
CA GLU A 119 -2.22 -17.70 -13.77
C GLU A 119 -3.19 -18.64 -14.46
N GLY A 120 -2.78 -19.22 -15.59
CA GLY A 120 -3.57 -20.16 -16.34
C GLY A 120 -3.07 -20.30 -17.78
N PRO A 121 -3.64 -21.24 -18.55
CA PRO A 121 -3.27 -21.43 -19.94
C PRO A 121 -3.79 -20.27 -20.80
N SER A 122 -2.87 -19.54 -21.44
CA SER A 122 -3.21 -18.44 -22.37
C SER A 122 -3.76 -18.94 -23.71
N LYS A 123 -3.46 -20.19 -24.06
CA LYS A 123 -3.91 -20.87 -25.28
C LYS A 123 -4.37 -22.29 -24.94
N PRO A 124 -5.56 -22.45 -24.32
CA PRO A 124 -6.08 -23.77 -24.03
C PRO A 124 -6.62 -24.43 -25.30
N ILE A 125 -6.66 -25.75 -25.28
CA ILE A 125 -7.20 -26.57 -26.37
C ILE A 125 -8.73 -26.48 -26.31
N GLU A 126 -9.41 -26.42 -27.44
CA GLU A 126 -10.88 -26.49 -27.47
C GLU A 126 -11.38 -27.77 -26.77
N GLU A 127 -12.50 -27.68 -26.06
CA GLU A 127 -13.07 -28.74 -25.22
C GLU A 127 -12.20 -29.17 -24.01
N SER A 128 -11.06 -28.52 -23.76
CA SER A 128 -10.24 -28.78 -22.56
C SER A 128 -10.69 -27.93 -21.36
N PRO A 129 -10.47 -28.41 -20.12
CA PRO A 129 -10.78 -27.64 -18.92
C PRO A 129 -9.80 -26.47 -18.76
N LEU A 130 -10.34 -25.24 -18.73
CA LEU A 130 -9.57 -24.03 -18.43
C LEU A 130 -9.60 -23.78 -16.92
N ASN A 131 -8.43 -23.85 -16.28
CA ASN A 131 -8.24 -23.53 -14.87
C ASN A 131 -7.48 -22.21 -14.73
N LEU A 132 -8.14 -21.22 -14.15
CA LEU A 132 -7.56 -19.91 -13.84
C LEU A 132 -7.33 -19.78 -12.34
N SER A 133 -6.10 -19.48 -11.93
CA SER A 133 -5.69 -19.31 -10.55
C SER A 133 -5.42 -17.83 -10.26
N CYS A 134 -6.15 -17.27 -9.30
CA CYS A 134 -5.96 -15.93 -8.80
C CYS A 134 -5.08 -15.96 -7.56
N LEU A 135 -3.78 -15.77 -7.76
CA LEU A 135 -2.81 -15.73 -6.69
C LEU A 135 -2.79 -14.34 -6.07
N SER A 136 -2.84 -14.26 -4.75
CA SER A 136 -2.59 -13.03 -4.01
C SER A 136 -1.58 -13.30 -2.90
N THR A 137 -0.52 -12.50 -2.83
CA THR A 137 0.45 -12.58 -1.74
C THR A 137 -0.09 -11.79 -0.54
N PRO A 138 -0.36 -12.44 0.61
CA PRO A 138 -0.77 -11.75 1.82
C PRO A 138 0.35 -10.80 2.28
N SER A 139 -0.04 -9.59 2.73
CA SER A 139 0.95 -8.65 3.25
C SER A 139 1.57 -9.23 4.54
N PRO A 140 2.91 -9.28 4.67
CA PRO A 140 3.58 -9.77 5.88
C PRO A 140 3.32 -8.87 7.11
N LEU A 141 2.73 -7.68 6.89
CA LEU A 141 2.40 -6.68 7.91
C LEU A 141 0.95 -6.78 8.42
N ARG A 142 0.12 -7.69 7.89
CA ARG A 142 -1.30 -7.82 8.27
C ARG A 142 -1.63 -9.26 8.68
N PRO A 143 -2.52 -9.47 9.68
CA PRO A 143 -3.05 -10.79 9.97
C PRO A 143 -3.76 -11.41 8.75
N PRO A 144 -3.70 -12.73 8.54
CA PRO A 144 -4.47 -13.41 7.51
C PRO A 144 -5.96 -13.13 7.68
N ALA A 145 -6.60 -12.59 6.65
CA ALA A 145 -8.04 -12.36 6.62
C ALA A 145 -8.68 -13.25 5.54
N PRO A 146 -9.93 -13.69 5.70
CA PRO A 146 -10.65 -14.41 4.65
C PRO A 146 -10.79 -13.53 3.41
N LEU A 147 -10.50 -14.14 2.26
CA LEU A 147 -10.49 -13.49 0.95
C LEU A 147 -11.62 -14.02 0.08
N LEU A 148 -12.33 -13.11 -0.57
CA LEU A 148 -13.34 -13.38 -1.57
C LEU A 148 -12.82 -13.03 -2.96
N HIS A 149 -12.97 -13.93 -3.90
CA HIS A 149 -12.47 -13.81 -5.26
C HIS A 149 -13.64 -13.64 -6.23
N LEU A 150 -13.52 -12.68 -7.15
CA LEU A 150 -14.43 -12.45 -8.26
C LEU A 150 -13.65 -12.51 -9.57
N PHE A 151 -14.20 -13.20 -10.57
CA PHE A 151 -13.57 -13.38 -11.87
C PHE A 151 -14.39 -12.70 -12.96
N TYR A 152 -13.71 -11.99 -13.85
CA TYR A 152 -14.31 -11.28 -14.95
C TYR A 152 -13.68 -11.72 -16.28
N ARG A 153 -14.48 -11.82 -17.33
CA ARG A 153 -14.05 -11.91 -18.73
C ARG A 153 -14.58 -10.71 -19.47
N ASP A 154 -13.71 -9.91 -20.07
CA ASP A 154 -14.07 -8.68 -20.79
C ASP A 154 -14.99 -7.75 -19.97
N ARG A 155 -14.70 -7.66 -18.67
CA ARG A 155 -15.46 -6.91 -17.64
C ARG A 155 -16.82 -7.50 -17.25
N GLN A 156 -17.24 -8.61 -17.83
CA GLN A 156 -18.42 -9.37 -17.40
C GLN A 156 -18.04 -10.36 -16.29
N LEU A 157 -18.84 -10.43 -15.22
CA LEU A 157 -18.62 -11.37 -14.14
C LEU A 157 -18.88 -12.80 -14.63
N VAL A 158 -17.91 -13.69 -14.46
CA VAL A 158 -17.96 -15.10 -14.88
C VAL A 158 -17.77 -16.09 -13.73
N GLY A 159 -17.43 -15.62 -12.53
CA GLY A 159 -17.32 -16.48 -11.34
C GLY A 159 -17.14 -15.71 -10.03
N GLY A 160 -17.50 -16.36 -8.92
CA GLY A 160 -17.52 -15.77 -7.57
C GLY A 160 -18.79 -14.97 -7.26
N PRO A 161 -18.87 -14.32 -6.07
CA PRO A 161 -17.85 -14.28 -5.02
C PRO A 161 -17.67 -15.65 -4.34
N GLN A 162 -16.41 -16.06 -4.15
CA GLN A 162 -16.06 -17.36 -3.57
C GLN A 162 -14.77 -17.28 -2.75
N GLY A 163 -14.60 -18.18 -1.78
CA GLY A 163 -13.36 -18.30 -1.01
C GLY A 163 -12.21 -18.96 -1.78
N SER A 164 -12.52 -19.75 -2.82
CA SER A 164 -11.52 -20.43 -3.63
C SER A 164 -10.84 -19.49 -4.63
N PRO A 165 -9.50 -19.53 -4.76
CA PRO A 165 -8.76 -18.69 -5.71
C PRO A 165 -8.83 -19.23 -7.15
N GLN A 166 -9.65 -20.23 -7.45
CA GLN A 166 -9.64 -20.95 -8.72
C GLN A 166 -10.99 -20.83 -9.45
N LEU A 167 -10.95 -20.51 -10.74
CA LEU A 167 -12.09 -20.58 -11.64
C LEU A 167 -11.88 -21.73 -12.63
N LEU A 168 -12.83 -22.68 -12.63
CA LEU A 168 -12.85 -23.80 -13.57
C LEU A 168 -13.91 -23.57 -14.64
N VAL A 169 -13.50 -23.62 -15.90
CA VAL A 169 -14.40 -23.68 -17.07
C VAL A 169 -14.25 -25.09 -17.67
N PRO A 170 -15.26 -25.98 -17.54
CA PRO A 170 -15.12 -27.40 -17.87
C PRO A 170 -14.82 -27.72 -19.33
N ALA A 171 -15.46 -26.99 -20.25
CA ALA A 171 -15.27 -27.12 -21.69
C ALA A 171 -15.09 -25.71 -22.27
N VAL A 172 -13.84 -25.37 -22.59
CA VAL A 172 -13.51 -24.08 -23.19
C VAL A 172 -13.74 -24.14 -24.70
N GLY A 173 -14.22 -23.05 -25.28
CA GLY A 173 -14.51 -22.94 -26.71
C GLY A 173 -14.14 -21.56 -27.20
N VAL A 174 -14.25 -21.30 -28.50
CA VAL A 174 -13.97 -19.98 -29.10
C VAL A 174 -14.72 -18.83 -28.39
N SER A 175 -15.95 -19.08 -27.92
CA SER A 175 -16.77 -18.12 -27.16
C SER A 175 -16.21 -17.76 -25.78
N HIS A 176 -15.24 -18.51 -25.28
CA HIS A 176 -14.54 -18.28 -24.02
C HIS A 176 -13.25 -17.48 -24.20
N SER A 177 -12.83 -17.16 -25.42
CA SER A 177 -11.72 -16.24 -25.65
C SER A 177 -12.03 -14.85 -25.09
N GLY A 178 -11.05 -14.20 -24.47
CA GLY A 178 -11.26 -12.88 -23.87
C GLY A 178 -10.16 -12.46 -22.91
N ASN A 179 -10.32 -11.26 -22.35
CA ASN A 179 -9.44 -10.75 -21.30
C ASN A 179 -10.00 -11.11 -19.93
N TYR A 180 -9.35 -12.06 -19.28
CA TYR A 180 -9.71 -12.47 -17.94
C TYR A 180 -9.05 -11.58 -16.91
N SER A 181 -9.77 -11.27 -15.83
CA SER A 181 -9.24 -10.55 -14.68
C SER A 181 -9.86 -11.05 -13.38
N CYS A 182 -9.09 -11.02 -12.30
CA CYS A 182 -9.57 -11.38 -10.98
C CYS A 182 -9.52 -10.18 -10.03
N GLN A 183 -10.50 -10.10 -9.14
CA GLN A 183 -10.57 -9.14 -8.06
C GLN A 183 -10.69 -9.87 -6.72
N VAL A 184 -9.84 -9.48 -5.77
CA VAL A 184 -9.82 -10.03 -4.41
C VAL A 184 -10.38 -8.99 -3.44
N HIS A 185 -11.30 -9.41 -2.58
CA HIS A 185 -11.89 -8.62 -1.51
C HIS A 185 -11.59 -9.27 -0.16
N SER A 186 -11.39 -8.48 0.88
CA SER A 186 -11.30 -8.97 2.26
C SER A 186 -12.61 -8.67 2.98
N GLU A 187 -13.10 -9.61 3.80
CA GLU A 187 -14.36 -9.52 4.56
C GLU A 187 -14.43 -8.26 5.47
N GLY A 188 -13.29 -7.65 5.82
CA GLY A 188 -13.19 -6.40 6.59
C GLY A 188 -13.40 -5.09 5.81
N GLY A 189 -13.84 -5.15 4.55
CA GLY A 189 -14.43 -4.01 3.84
C GLY A 189 -13.49 -2.93 3.29
N ASN A 190 -12.17 -3.14 3.23
CA ASN A 190 -11.27 -2.08 2.73
C ASN A 190 -10.06 -2.58 1.91
N VAL A 191 -10.29 -3.54 1.02
CA VAL A 191 -9.26 -3.95 0.04
C VAL A 191 -9.88 -4.02 -1.35
N GLN A 192 -9.44 -3.09 -2.19
CA GLN A 192 -9.42 -3.24 -3.64
C GLN A 192 -8.04 -2.78 -4.13
N LYS A 193 -7.63 -3.40 -5.25
CA LYS A 193 -6.66 -2.93 -6.26
C LYS A 193 -5.35 -3.71 -6.32
N GLY A 194 -5.45 -4.85 -6.97
CA GLY A 194 -4.72 -4.98 -8.23
C GLY A 194 -5.58 -5.74 -9.24
N LYS A 195 -5.42 -5.40 -10.53
CA LYS A 195 -6.05 -6.13 -11.63
C LYS A 195 -5.00 -7.03 -12.26
N ALA A 196 -5.05 -8.30 -11.92
CA ALA A 196 -4.38 -9.31 -12.70
C ALA A 196 -5.11 -9.46 -14.04
N ARG A 197 -4.39 -9.52 -15.16
CA ARG A 197 -5.00 -9.73 -16.48
C ARG A 197 -4.29 -10.85 -17.22
N LEU A 198 -5.08 -11.78 -17.75
CA LEU A 198 -4.60 -12.84 -18.62
C LEU A 198 -5.46 -12.85 -19.88
N ARG A 199 -4.83 -12.77 -21.04
CA ARG A 199 -5.52 -12.93 -22.32
C ARG A 199 -5.56 -14.41 -22.66
N VAL A 200 -6.76 -14.94 -22.82
CA VAL A 200 -7.00 -16.33 -23.22
C VAL A 200 -7.53 -16.33 -24.64
N THR A 201 -6.90 -17.11 -25.51
CA THR A 201 -7.29 -17.25 -26.93
C THR A 201 -7.40 -18.74 -27.26
N VAL A 202 -8.59 -19.15 -27.69
CA VAL A 202 -8.88 -20.50 -28.19
C VAL A 202 -9.02 -20.39 -29.71
N HIS A 203 -8.42 -21.33 -30.44
CA HIS A 203 -8.38 -21.37 -31.91
C HIS A 203 -9.13 -22.57 -32.44
#